data_AF-A0A7R9WVT3-F1
#
_entry.id   AF-A0A7R9WVT3-F1
#
_cell.length_a   1.000
_cell.length_b   1.000
_cell.length_c   1.000
_cell.angle_alpha   90.00
_cell.angle_beta   90.00
_cell.angle_gamma   90.00
#
_symmetry.space_group_name_H-M   'P 1'
#
loop_
_entity.id
_entity.type
_entity.pdbx_description
1 polymer ?
#
loop_
_entity_poly.entity_id
_entity_poly.type
_entity_poly.pdbx_seq_one_letter_code
_entity_poly.pdbx_strand_id
1 'polypeptide(L)'
;MKTQQSIGLGLWMMSHWVVAVSAAPTISAMANCSLCSAQDMPQDMTAKIAPGTMGALTCQEAFDLGHFELPQQNCTTLRTLGSSVCQCGEPVPDVVHDCTLCQDGGALPQPYLEARPERICALVQVDAKRDDPQRCSAWQSTYGNYCGCDNSVDESSICRICGDAEMDFDYLVVVDGANGVTCGDVELEANGAADPSETACQAYRNQYSSKCCKAKEEDKENTNADADTEDKSKALQSIWDPTKLTAITIMASAVVCVSFLV
;
A
#
# COMPACT_ATOMS: atom_id res chain seq x y z
N MET A 1 -60.23 -38.75 33.46
CA MET A 1 -61.22 -37.66 33.32
C MET A 1 -60.94 -36.94 32.00
N LYS A 2 -61.88 -36.99 31.06
CA LYS A 2 -61.77 -36.42 29.71
C LYS A 2 -62.53 -35.09 29.69
N THR A 3 -61.92 -34.03 29.18
CA THR A 3 -62.61 -32.75 28.94
C THR A 3 -62.47 -32.40 27.46
N GLN A 4 -63.59 -32.51 26.74
CA GLN A 4 -63.74 -32.02 25.36
C GLN A 4 -63.92 -30.50 25.38
N GLN A 5 -63.17 -29.78 24.54
CA GLN A 5 -63.39 -28.38 24.24
C GLN A 5 -63.88 -28.26 22.79
N SER A 6 -65.09 -27.72 22.62
CA SER A 6 -65.71 -27.41 21.33
C SER A 6 -65.08 -26.16 20.72
N ILE A 7 -64.73 -26.23 19.44
CA ILE A 7 -64.29 -25.10 18.62
C ILE A 7 -65.52 -24.59 17.85
N GLY A 8 -65.95 -23.35 18.16
CA GLY A 8 -66.98 -22.64 17.41
C GLY A 8 -66.36 -21.87 16.25
N LEU A 9 -66.75 -22.22 15.02
CA LEU A 9 -66.44 -21.49 13.79
C LEU A 9 -67.39 -20.29 13.66
N GLY A 10 -66.89 -19.09 13.97
CA GLY A 10 -67.56 -17.83 13.68
C GLY A 10 -67.11 -17.28 12.33
N LEU A 11 -67.95 -17.43 11.31
CA LEU A 11 -67.75 -16.91 9.96
C LEU A 11 -68.12 -15.41 9.94
N TRP A 12 -67.13 -14.51 10.03
CA TRP A 12 -67.33 -13.07 9.84
C TRP A 12 -67.02 -12.70 8.38
N MET A 13 -68.05 -12.40 7.59
CA MET A 13 -67.90 -11.79 6.28
C MET A 13 -67.52 -10.31 6.44
N MET A 14 -66.22 -10.01 6.29
CA MET A 14 -65.73 -8.63 6.22
C MET A 14 -66.01 -8.05 4.83
N SER A 15 -66.80 -6.98 4.80
CA SER A 15 -67.04 -6.14 3.63
C SER A 15 -65.79 -5.30 3.36
N HIS A 16 -65.08 -5.58 2.27
CA HIS A 16 -63.90 -4.82 1.85
C HIS A 16 -64.33 -3.56 1.09
N TRP A 17 -64.21 -2.40 1.72
CA TRP A 17 -64.20 -1.10 1.03
C TRP A 17 -62.82 -0.87 0.44
N VAL A 18 -62.71 -0.88 -0.89
CA VAL A 18 -61.48 -0.52 -1.60
C VAL A 18 -61.41 1.01 -1.68
N VAL A 19 -60.71 1.64 -0.75
CA VAL A 19 -60.37 3.06 -0.84
C VAL A 19 -59.15 3.17 -1.76
N ALA A 20 -59.35 3.66 -2.98
CA ALA A 20 -58.26 3.98 -3.90
C ALA A 20 -57.52 5.23 -3.38
N VAL A 21 -56.44 5.02 -2.63
CA VAL A 21 -55.53 6.09 -2.22
C VAL A 21 -54.59 6.37 -3.38
N SER A 22 -54.86 7.43 -4.14
CA SER A 22 -53.91 7.97 -5.11
C SER A 22 -52.74 8.61 -4.36
N ALA A 23 -51.65 7.86 -4.20
CA ALA A 23 -50.41 8.36 -3.62
C ALA A 23 -49.81 9.42 -4.57
N ALA A 24 -49.67 10.66 -4.07
CA ALA A 24 -48.92 11.69 -4.77
C ALA A 24 -47.44 11.25 -4.91
N PRO A 25 -46.77 11.53 -6.04
CA PRO A 25 -45.35 11.20 -6.21
C PRO A 25 -44.53 11.93 -5.16
N THR A 26 -43.92 11.19 -4.25
CA THR A 26 -42.95 11.70 -3.27
C THR A 26 -41.68 12.06 -4.02
N ILE A 27 -41.41 13.37 -4.13
CA ILE A 27 -40.10 13.87 -4.56
C ILE A 27 -39.09 13.41 -3.48
N SER A 28 -38.25 12.42 -3.80
CA SER A 28 -37.20 11.99 -2.89
C SER A 28 -36.19 13.12 -2.74
N ALA A 29 -35.98 13.57 -1.49
CA ALA A 29 -34.92 14.51 -1.17
C ALA A 29 -33.55 13.86 -1.49
N MET A 30 -32.69 14.62 -2.17
CA MET A 30 -31.28 14.27 -2.33
C MET A 30 -30.59 14.43 -0.97
N ALA A 31 -29.77 13.46 -0.60
CA ALA A 31 -29.02 13.44 0.64
C ALA A 31 -27.53 13.18 0.34
N ASN A 32 -26.68 13.71 1.22
CA ASN A 32 -25.26 13.43 1.17
C ASN A 32 -24.97 12.14 1.96
N CYS A 33 -24.53 11.10 1.26
CA CYS A 33 -24.27 9.77 1.82
C CYS A 33 -22.77 9.48 1.84
N SER A 34 -22.26 8.95 2.95
CA SER A 34 -20.91 8.37 3.03
C SER A 34 -20.98 6.84 3.02
N LEU A 35 -19.91 6.19 2.57
CA LEU A 35 -19.78 4.73 2.55
C LEU A 35 -19.77 4.14 3.97
N CYS A 36 -18.87 4.66 4.79
CA CYS A 36 -18.78 4.35 6.22
C CYS A 36 -19.35 5.50 7.06
N SER A 37 -19.58 5.28 8.36
CA SER A 37 -19.90 6.39 9.26
C SER A 37 -18.72 7.37 9.35
N ALA A 38 -18.94 8.60 9.83
CA ALA A 38 -17.88 9.61 9.88
C ALA A 38 -16.67 9.23 10.76
N GLN A 39 -16.81 8.21 11.60
CA GLN A 39 -15.73 7.69 12.44
C GLN A 39 -15.16 6.35 11.95
N ASP A 40 -15.81 5.68 10.99
CA ASP A 40 -15.43 4.35 10.54
C ASP A 40 -14.64 4.42 9.23
N MET A 41 -13.54 3.67 9.17
CA MET A 41 -12.83 3.40 7.93
C MET A 41 -13.21 2.01 7.38
N PRO A 42 -13.21 1.83 6.05
CA PRO A 42 -13.43 0.52 5.46
C PRO A 42 -12.32 -0.45 5.88
N GLN A 43 -12.67 -1.66 6.31
CA GLN A 43 -11.66 -2.68 6.62
C GLN A 43 -11.17 -3.37 5.35
N ASP A 44 -12.03 -3.68 4.40
CA ASP A 44 -11.58 -4.22 3.12
C ASP A 44 -11.56 -3.11 2.06
N MET A 45 -10.44 -2.40 1.97
CA MET A 45 -10.24 -1.31 1.01
C MET A 45 -10.27 -1.80 -0.46
N THR A 46 -9.99 -3.09 -0.69
CA THR A 46 -9.89 -3.68 -2.04
C THR A 46 -11.19 -4.32 -2.51
N ALA A 47 -12.11 -4.62 -1.59
CA ALA A 47 -13.41 -5.15 -1.92
C ALA A 47 -14.15 -4.19 -2.86
N LYS A 48 -14.83 -4.77 -3.85
CA LYS A 48 -15.57 -4.00 -4.85
C LYS A 48 -17.03 -3.92 -4.48
N ILE A 49 -17.55 -2.70 -4.42
CA ILE A 49 -18.97 -2.40 -4.31
C ILE A 49 -19.50 -1.90 -5.65
N ALA A 50 -20.75 -2.21 -5.96
CA ALA A 50 -21.45 -1.67 -7.13
C ALA A 50 -22.68 -0.90 -6.66
N PRO A 51 -22.54 0.39 -6.28
CA PRO A 51 -23.66 1.19 -5.82
C PRO A 51 -24.55 1.60 -7.00
N GLY A 52 -25.48 0.71 -7.37
CA GLY A 52 -26.46 0.96 -8.41
C GLY A 52 -25.83 1.14 -9.80
N THR A 53 -25.99 2.33 -10.39
CA THR A 53 -25.57 2.63 -11.77
C THR A 53 -24.16 3.19 -11.88
N MET A 54 -23.44 3.41 -10.79
CA MET A 54 -22.13 4.07 -10.78
C MET A 54 -20.96 3.16 -11.21
N GLY A 55 -21.25 1.92 -11.60
CA GLY A 55 -20.21 0.92 -11.88
C GLY A 55 -19.62 0.33 -10.59
N ALA A 56 -18.68 -0.61 -10.75
CA ALA A 56 -17.98 -1.20 -9.61
C ALA A 56 -16.84 -0.27 -9.18
N LEU A 57 -16.84 0.13 -7.92
CA LEU A 57 -15.78 0.88 -7.25
C LEU A 57 -15.20 0.02 -6.13
N THR A 58 -13.92 0.16 -5.84
CA THR A 58 -13.35 -0.36 -4.60
C THR A 58 -13.88 0.41 -3.40
N CYS A 59 -13.87 -0.21 -2.22
CA CYS A 59 -14.24 0.46 -0.98
C CYS A 59 -13.33 1.65 -0.68
N GLN A 60 -12.06 1.61 -1.10
CA GLN A 60 -11.15 2.74 -1.07
C GLN A 60 -11.65 3.92 -1.91
N GLU A 61 -11.86 3.69 -3.22
CA GLU A 61 -12.34 4.74 -4.13
C GLU A 61 -13.67 5.31 -3.66
N ALA A 62 -14.58 4.46 -3.20
CA ALA A 62 -15.86 4.90 -2.69
C ALA A 62 -15.76 5.67 -1.36
N PHE A 63 -14.76 5.38 -0.53
CA PHE A 63 -14.49 6.17 0.68
C PHE A 63 -13.83 7.51 0.34
N ASP A 64 -12.90 7.54 -0.61
CA ASP A 64 -12.18 8.76 -1.05
C ASP A 64 -13.08 9.78 -1.73
N LEU A 65 -14.13 9.32 -2.42
CA LEU A 65 -15.19 10.20 -2.93
C LEU A 65 -15.90 10.94 -1.77
N GLY A 66 -15.85 10.40 -0.55
CA GLY A 66 -16.34 10.97 0.71
C GLY A 66 -17.86 11.02 0.83
N HIS A 67 -18.49 11.56 -0.20
CA HIS A 67 -19.86 12.04 -0.20
C HIS A 67 -20.51 11.79 -1.57
N PHE A 68 -21.51 10.92 -1.58
CA PHE A 68 -22.37 10.66 -2.73
C PHE A 68 -23.67 11.43 -2.57
N GLU A 69 -24.01 12.26 -3.55
CA GLU A 69 -25.35 12.85 -3.65
C GLU A 69 -26.32 11.81 -4.22
N LEU A 70 -27.06 11.13 -3.34
CA LEU A 70 -28.01 10.10 -3.72
C LEU A 70 -29.39 10.40 -3.12
N PRO A 71 -30.47 9.85 -3.70
CA PRO A 71 -31.75 9.80 -3.02
C PRO A 71 -31.59 9.14 -1.64
N GLN A 72 -32.29 9.64 -0.62
CA GLN A 72 -32.13 9.18 0.77
C GLN A 72 -32.24 7.66 0.95
N GLN A 73 -33.06 6.99 0.13
CA GLN A 73 -33.20 5.52 0.15
C GLN A 73 -31.91 4.80 -0.27
N ASN A 74 -31.16 5.38 -1.19
CA ASN A 74 -29.89 4.83 -1.68
C ASN A 74 -28.74 5.07 -0.68
N CYS A 75 -28.82 6.07 0.20
CA CYS A 75 -27.86 6.22 1.30
C CYS A 75 -27.84 4.98 2.19
N THR A 76 -29.01 4.43 2.51
CA THR A 76 -29.11 3.22 3.34
C THR A 76 -28.46 2.04 2.65
N THR A 77 -28.74 1.86 1.36
CA THR A 77 -28.09 0.80 0.56
C THR A 77 -26.58 0.96 0.51
N LEU A 78 -26.07 2.17 0.29
CA LEU A 78 -24.64 2.45 0.28
C LEU A 78 -24.00 2.11 1.63
N ARG A 79 -24.61 2.51 2.75
CA ARG A 79 -24.11 2.16 4.09
C ARG A 79 -24.18 0.65 4.37
N THR A 80 -25.23 -0.04 3.93
CA THR A 80 -25.32 -1.50 4.07
C THR A 80 -24.24 -2.21 3.25
N LEU A 81 -23.92 -1.71 2.05
CA LEU A 81 -22.79 -2.19 1.27
C LEU A 81 -21.47 -1.89 1.98
N GLY A 82 -21.31 -0.68 2.53
CA GLY A 82 -20.17 -0.31 3.36
C GLY A 82 -19.96 -1.27 4.53
N SER A 83 -21.00 -1.58 5.30
CA SER A 83 -20.88 -2.49 6.44
C SER A 83 -20.65 -3.95 6.03
N SER A 84 -21.30 -4.44 4.97
CA SER A 84 -21.27 -5.87 4.59
C SER A 84 -20.10 -6.25 3.68
N VAL A 85 -19.71 -5.37 2.77
CA VAL A 85 -18.65 -5.62 1.78
C VAL A 85 -17.36 -4.97 2.24
N CYS A 86 -17.44 -3.71 2.66
CA CYS A 86 -16.27 -2.95 3.08
C CYS A 86 -15.98 -3.07 4.58
N GLN A 87 -16.82 -3.79 5.33
CA GLN A 87 -16.69 -4.00 6.77
C GLN A 87 -16.60 -2.67 7.56
N CYS A 88 -17.30 -1.63 7.10
CA CYS A 88 -17.42 -0.36 7.85
C CYS A 88 -18.07 -0.63 9.21
N GLY A 89 -17.41 -0.23 10.29
CA GLY A 89 -17.94 -0.31 11.66
C GLY A 89 -17.93 -1.72 12.27
N GLU A 90 -17.39 -2.73 11.57
CA GLU A 90 -16.98 -3.95 12.25
C GLU A 90 -15.85 -3.59 13.21
N PRO A 91 -15.90 -4.05 14.48
CA PRO A 91 -14.78 -3.88 15.38
C PRO A 91 -13.59 -4.53 14.70
N VAL A 92 -12.60 -3.69 14.38
CA VAL A 92 -11.36 -4.19 13.82
C VAL A 92 -10.88 -5.24 14.83
N PRO A 93 -10.60 -6.50 14.42
CA PRO A 93 -10.30 -7.58 15.33
C PRO A 93 -9.32 -7.07 16.40
N ASP A 94 -9.56 -7.41 17.67
CA ASP A 94 -8.89 -6.84 18.87
C ASP A 94 -7.34 -6.89 18.87
N VAL A 95 -6.76 -7.39 17.79
CA VAL A 95 -5.36 -7.32 17.41
C VAL A 95 -5.12 -6.24 16.34
N VAL A 96 -5.81 -5.09 16.42
CA VAL A 96 -5.24 -3.87 15.82
C VAL A 96 -4.07 -3.49 16.69
N HIS A 97 -2.90 -3.78 16.15
CA HIS A 97 -1.69 -3.29 16.75
C HIS A 97 -1.75 -1.77 16.68
N ASP A 98 -1.40 -1.10 17.79
CA ASP A 98 -1.42 0.36 17.89
C ASP A 98 -0.23 0.99 17.13
N CYS A 99 0.15 0.36 16.00
CA CYS A 99 1.22 0.82 15.16
C CYS A 99 0.76 2.03 14.37
N THR A 100 1.13 3.20 14.86
CA THR A 100 1.01 4.47 14.14
C THR A 100 2.31 4.74 13.40
N LEU A 101 2.22 5.38 12.24
CA LEU A 101 3.41 5.74 11.46
C LEU A 101 4.27 6.79 12.16
N CYS A 102 3.69 7.66 13.00
CA CYS A 102 4.45 8.58 13.84
C CYS A 102 4.64 7.98 15.26
N GLN A 103 5.87 7.91 15.76
CA GLN A 103 6.25 7.34 17.06
C GLN A 103 5.56 8.03 18.25
N ASP A 104 5.25 9.31 18.12
CA ASP A 104 4.54 10.10 19.12
C ASP A 104 3.03 9.80 19.17
N GLY A 105 2.54 8.94 18.28
CA GLY A 105 1.10 8.68 18.09
C GLY A 105 0.34 9.85 17.47
N GLY A 106 1.06 10.85 16.97
CA GLY A 106 0.51 12.06 16.37
C GLY A 106 -0.16 11.81 15.02
N ALA A 107 -0.81 12.85 14.50
CA ALA A 107 -1.37 12.81 13.16
C ALA A 107 -0.25 12.85 12.11
N LEU A 108 -0.45 12.13 11.00
CA LEU A 108 0.44 12.19 9.84
C LEU A 108 0.56 13.63 9.32
N PRO A 109 1.78 14.19 9.22
CA PRO A 109 1.97 15.53 8.68
C PRO A 109 1.59 15.65 7.19
N GLN A 110 1.79 14.58 6.42
CA GLN A 110 1.49 14.54 4.98
C GLN A 110 0.58 13.35 4.62
N PRO A 111 -0.70 13.34 5.05
CA PRO A 111 -1.57 12.17 4.91
C PRO A 111 -1.93 11.83 3.46
N TYR A 112 -1.87 12.81 2.55
CA TYR A 112 -2.19 12.66 1.13
C TYR A 112 -0.97 12.47 0.23
N LEU A 113 0.25 12.41 0.80
CA LEU A 113 1.45 12.11 0.01
C LEU A 113 1.38 10.66 -0.46
N GLU A 114 1.62 10.43 -1.75
CA GLU A 114 1.69 9.09 -2.33
C GLU A 114 3.00 8.42 -1.89
N ALA A 115 2.87 7.30 -1.17
CA ALA A 115 4.00 6.55 -0.59
C ALA A 115 4.25 5.22 -1.30
N ARG A 116 3.21 4.68 -1.95
CA ARG A 116 3.30 3.56 -2.89
C ARG A 116 2.35 3.84 -4.06
N PRO A 117 2.48 3.15 -5.21
CA PRO A 117 1.55 3.33 -6.31
C PRO A 117 0.11 3.16 -5.83
N GLU A 118 -0.72 4.18 -6.06
CA GLU A 118 -2.14 4.21 -5.69
C GLU A 118 -2.40 4.15 -4.17
N ARG A 119 -1.39 4.45 -3.34
CA ARG A 119 -1.47 4.43 -1.87
C ARG A 119 -0.86 5.69 -1.26
N ILE A 120 -1.72 6.51 -0.67
CA ILE A 120 -1.31 7.66 0.13
C ILE A 120 -0.91 7.26 1.56
N CYS A 121 -0.12 8.10 2.24
CA CYS A 121 0.35 7.90 3.60
C CYS A 121 -0.74 7.51 4.61
N ALA A 122 -1.94 8.08 4.51
CA ALA A 122 -3.07 7.69 5.36
C ALA A 122 -3.46 6.21 5.20
N LEU A 123 -3.36 5.66 3.98
CA LEU A 123 -3.62 4.24 3.71
C LEU A 123 -2.46 3.36 4.14
N VAL A 124 -1.24 3.84 3.96
CA VAL A 124 -0.04 3.15 4.45
C VAL A 124 -0.07 3.00 5.98
N GLN A 125 -0.64 3.97 6.71
CA GLN A 125 -0.87 3.80 8.15
C GLN A 125 -1.89 2.70 8.47
N VAL A 126 -2.92 2.52 7.65
CA VAL A 126 -3.86 1.41 7.82
C VAL A 126 -3.15 0.07 7.58
N ASP A 127 -2.27 0.00 6.59
CA ASP A 127 -1.43 -1.18 6.34
C ASP A 127 -0.52 -1.48 7.55
N ALA A 128 0.15 -0.45 8.11
CA ALA A 128 1.00 -0.59 9.30
C ALA A 128 0.23 -1.11 10.53
N LYS A 129 -1.01 -0.65 10.75
CA LYS A 129 -1.87 -1.12 11.85
C LYS A 129 -2.31 -2.58 11.73
N ARG A 130 -2.30 -3.12 10.52
CA ARG A 130 -2.71 -4.51 10.21
C ARG A 130 -1.55 -5.49 10.15
N ASP A 131 -0.34 -4.98 10.01
CA ASP A 131 0.86 -5.80 9.96
C ASP A 131 1.26 -6.31 11.36
N ASP A 132 2.28 -7.15 11.41
CA ASP A 132 2.85 -7.66 12.65
C ASP A 132 3.36 -6.50 13.54
N PRO A 133 2.98 -6.44 14.83
CA PRO A 133 3.39 -5.36 15.75
C PRO A 133 4.90 -5.29 15.92
N GLN A 134 5.61 -6.42 15.73
CA GLN A 134 7.07 -6.46 15.79
C GLN A 134 7.71 -5.66 14.65
N ARG A 135 6.98 -5.41 13.56
CA ARG A 135 7.43 -4.60 12.42
C ARG A 135 7.12 -3.12 12.57
N CYS A 136 6.54 -2.68 13.69
CA CYS A 136 6.10 -1.30 13.80
C CYS A 136 7.26 -0.29 13.73
N SER A 137 8.41 -0.61 14.32
CA SER A 137 9.62 0.22 14.19
C SER A 137 10.09 0.33 12.74
N ALA A 138 9.95 -0.73 11.94
CA ALA A 138 10.25 -0.73 10.51
C ALA A 138 9.29 0.20 9.74
N TRP A 139 7.99 0.12 10.02
CA TRP A 139 6.98 1.03 9.44
C TRP A 139 7.25 2.49 9.76
N GLN A 140 7.49 2.80 11.04
CA GLN A 140 7.76 4.15 11.51
C GLN A 140 9.04 4.73 10.90
N SER A 141 10.12 3.94 10.88
CA SER A 141 11.41 4.41 10.36
C SER A 141 11.44 4.56 8.84
N THR A 142 10.67 3.75 8.11
CA THR A 142 10.60 3.78 6.65
C THR A 142 9.54 4.76 6.19
N TYR A 143 8.26 4.37 6.32
CA TYR A 143 7.14 5.15 5.80
C TYR A 143 6.74 6.31 6.70
N GLY A 144 6.92 6.20 8.02
CA GLY A 144 6.63 7.32 8.92
C GLY A 144 7.45 8.56 8.61
N ASN A 145 8.77 8.41 8.49
CA ASN A 145 9.67 9.51 8.11
C ASN A 145 9.36 10.04 6.70
N TYR A 146 9.10 9.15 5.74
CA TYR A 146 8.70 9.57 4.39
C TYR A 146 7.41 10.41 4.40
N CYS A 147 6.43 10.01 5.21
CA CYS A 147 5.17 10.74 5.41
C CYS A 147 5.31 12.00 6.30
N GLY A 148 6.54 12.38 6.66
CA GLY A 148 6.88 13.61 7.36
C GLY A 148 6.87 13.53 8.89
N CYS A 149 6.68 12.35 9.49
CA CYS A 149 6.86 12.18 10.93
C CYS A 149 8.33 12.41 11.31
N ASP A 150 8.58 12.96 12.50
CA ASP A 150 9.93 13.11 13.07
C ASP A 150 10.24 11.90 13.97
N ASN A 151 10.32 10.72 13.34
CA ASN A 151 10.60 9.50 14.10
C ASN A 151 12.09 9.40 14.36
N SER A 152 12.45 9.18 15.62
CA SER A 152 13.83 8.86 15.97
C SER A 152 14.24 7.53 15.33
N VAL A 153 15.24 7.59 14.47
CA VAL A 153 15.81 6.44 13.78
C VAL A 153 17.03 6.04 14.60
N ASP A 154 16.92 4.96 15.38
CA ASP A 154 18.14 4.31 15.87
C ASP A 154 18.78 3.59 14.68
N GLU A 155 19.72 4.28 14.02
CA GLU A 155 20.43 3.80 12.84
C GLU A 155 21.12 2.46 13.05
N SER A 156 21.38 2.06 14.31
CA SER A 156 21.98 0.76 14.62
C SER A 156 20.99 -0.42 14.51
N SER A 157 19.68 -0.13 14.49
CA SER A 157 18.61 -1.13 14.52
C SER A 157 17.85 -1.25 13.19
N ILE A 158 18.12 -0.34 12.25
CA ILE A 158 17.37 -0.20 11.00
C ILE A 158 18.33 -0.30 9.83
N CYS A 159 18.03 -1.20 8.91
CA CYS A 159 18.65 -1.24 7.61
C CYS A 159 18.21 -0.06 6.75
N ARG A 160 19.12 0.89 6.53
CA ARG A 160 19.00 1.93 5.50
C ARG A 160 19.62 1.47 4.20
N ILE A 161 18.83 1.28 3.14
CA ILE A 161 19.33 0.83 1.83
C ILE A 161 20.34 1.83 1.25
N CYS A 162 20.14 3.11 1.55
CA CYS A 162 20.98 4.19 1.05
C CYS A 162 22.05 4.68 2.03
N GLY A 163 22.17 4.06 3.21
CA GLY A 163 23.02 4.57 4.27
C GLY A 163 22.66 6.03 4.57
N ASP A 164 23.64 6.92 4.45
CA ASP A 164 23.45 8.37 4.64
C ASP A 164 22.90 9.10 3.40
N ALA A 165 22.81 8.43 2.25
CA ALA A 165 22.26 9.05 1.06
C ALA A 165 20.73 9.10 1.12
N GLU A 166 20.14 10.13 0.51
CA GLU A 166 18.69 10.26 0.43
C GLU A 166 18.12 9.13 -0.43
N MET A 167 17.12 8.44 0.12
CA MET A 167 16.35 7.45 -0.64
C MET A 167 15.45 8.16 -1.65
N ASP A 168 15.45 7.65 -2.87
CA ASP A 168 14.44 8.01 -3.85
C ASP A 168 13.17 7.20 -3.59
N PHE A 169 12.22 7.82 -2.90
CA PHE A 169 10.90 7.26 -2.67
C PHE A 169 9.96 7.43 -3.88
N ASP A 170 10.47 7.88 -5.04
CA ASP A 170 9.67 7.91 -6.26
C ASP A 170 9.12 6.51 -6.56
N TYR A 171 7.81 6.36 -6.38
CA TYR A 171 7.09 5.11 -6.58
C TYR A 171 7.12 4.63 -8.03
N LEU A 172 7.54 5.48 -8.97
CA LEU A 172 7.77 5.12 -10.37
C LEU A 172 9.03 4.28 -10.55
N VAL A 173 9.95 4.28 -9.59
CA VAL A 173 11.15 3.45 -9.60
C VAL A 173 10.75 2.03 -9.20
N VAL A 174 10.45 1.21 -10.20
CA VAL A 174 10.13 -0.21 -9.99
C VAL A 174 11.42 -0.97 -9.68
N VAL A 175 11.51 -1.44 -8.44
CA VAL A 175 12.61 -2.26 -7.98
C VAL A 175 12.28 -3.73 -8.27
N ASP A 176 13.14 -4.40 -9.05
CA ASP A 176 13.10 -5.85 -9.33
C ASP A 176 12.06 -6.40 -10.33
N GLY A 177 11.53 -5.57 -11.22
CA GLY A 177 10.72 -6.06 -12.35
C GLY A 177 9.38 -6.69 -11.92
N ALA A 178 9.09 -6.72 -10.62
CA ALA A 178 7.78 -6.91 -10.06
C ALA A 178 7.06 -5.56 -10.06
N ASN A 179 5.94 -5.46 -10.79
CA ASN A 179 5.17 -4.24 -10.85
C ASN A 179 4.71 -3.82 -9.44
N GLY A 180 5.08 -2.60 -9.03
CA GLY A 180 4.54 -1.95 -7.83
C GLY A 180 5.38 -2.09 -6.56
N VAL A 181 6.58 -2.65 -6.61
CA VAL A 181 7.52 -2.65 -5.48
C VAL A 181 8.34 -1.36 -5.50
N THR A 182 8.21 -0.54 -4.45
CA THR A 182 8.98 0.70 -4.28
C THR A 182 10.23 0.48 -3.43
N CYS A 183 11.13 1.47 -3.40
CA CYS A 183 12.27 1.46 -2.49
C CYS A 183 11.87 1.45 -1.01
N GLY A 184 10.74 2.08 -0.68
CA GLY A 184 10.13 1.99 0.66
C GLY A 184 9.68 0.58 1.01
N ASP A 185 9.13 -0.19 0.06
CA ASP A 185 8.74 -1.58 0.29
C ASP A 185 9.96 -2.47 0.57
N VAL A 186 11.02 -2.29 -0.22
CA VAL A 186 12.27 -3.05 -0.05
C VAL A 186 12.94 -2.71 1.28
N GLU A 187 12.95 -1.44 1.70
CA GLU A 187 13.52 -1.05 2.99
C GLU A 187 12.67 -1.58 4.16
N LEU A 188 11.35 -1.53 4.04
CA LEU A 188 10.44 -2.11 5.02
C LEU A 188 10.64 -3.63 5.15
N GLU A 189 10.90 -4.34 4.05
CA GLU A 189 11.21 -5.77 4.05
C GLU A 189 12.57 -6.05 4.70
N ALA A 190 13.61 -5.29 4.33
CA ALA A 190 14.94 -5.40 4.92
C ALA A 190 14.91 -5.21 6.45
N ASN A 191 14.10 -4.26 6.92
CA ASN A 191 13.89 -3.98 8.34
C ASN A 191 12.99 -4.99 9.07
N GLY A 192 12.12 -5.68 8.34
CA GLY A 192 11.25 -6.73 8.88
C GLY A 192 11.90 -8.11 8.94
N ALA A 193 13.08 -8.29 8.35
CA ALA A 193 13.77 -9.57 8.38
C ALA A 193 14.15 -9.97 9.82
N ALA A 194 13.97 -11.26 10.15
CA ALA A 194 14.15 -11.80 11.50
C ALA A 194 15.55 -11.61 12.11
N ASP A 195 16.53 -11.24 11.29
CA ASP A 195 17.87 -10.85 11.70
C ASP A 195 18.29 -9.60 10.91
N PRO A 196 18.09 -8.38 11.45
CA PRO A 196 18.59 -7.15 10.85
C PRO A 196 20.10 -7.02 11.04
N SER A 197 20.84 -8.14 11.04
CA SER A 197 22.30 -8.11 11.10
C SER A 197 22.84 -7.30 9.92
N GLU A 198 23.97 -6.65 10.15
CA GLU A 198 24.68 -5.89 9.13
C GLU A 198 24.89 -6.70 7.84
N THR A 199 25.02 -8.02 7.95
CA THR A 199 25.15 -8.93 6.81
C THR A 199 23.90 -8.96 5.93
N ALA A 200 22.71 -9.09 6.53
CA ALA A 200 21.45 -9.07 5.80
C ALA A 200 21.23 -7.70 5.17
N CYS A 201 21.43 -6.63 5.93
CA CYS A 201 21.30 -5.27 5.41
C CYS A 201 22.27 -5.00 4.26
N GLN A 202 23.52 -5.44 4.36
CA GLN A 202 24.51 -5.30 3.30
C GLN A 202 24.09 -5.99 2.00
N ALA A 203 23.39 -7.14 2.08
CA ALA A 203 22.85 -7.80 0.89
C ALA A 203 21.79 -6.92 0.19
N TYR A 204 20.83 -6.37 0.95
CA TYR A 204 19.85 -5.42 0.42
C TYR A 204 20.51 -4.17 -0.17
N ARG A 205 21.46 -3.55 0.55
CA ARG A 205 22.23 -2.40 0.05
C ARG A 205 22.91 -2.71 -1.28
N ASN A 206 23.62 -3.83 -1.37
CA ASN A 206 24.34 -4.21 -2.59
C ASN A 206 23.40 -4.44 -3.78
N GLN A 207 22.21 -4.99 -3.53
CA GLN A 207 21.24 -5.29 -4.58
C GLN A 207 20.47 -4.05 -5.04
N TYR A 208 20.09 -3.17 -4.12
CA TYR A 208 19.07 -2.15 -4.37
C TYR A 208 19.58 -0.71 -4.33
N SER A 209 20.74 -0.43 -3.73
CA SER A 209 21.24 0.95 -3.59
C SER A 209 21.38 1.70 -4.92
N SER A 210 21.86 1.03 -5.97
CA SER A 210 21.99 1.65 -7.30
C SER A 210 20.66 2.07 -7.94
N LYS A 211 19.54 1.47 -7.52
CA LYS A 211 18.19 1.80 -8.01
C LYS A 211 17.48 2.77 -7.08
N CYS A 212 17.70 2.64 -5.78
CA CYS A 212 16.92 3.34 -4.75
C CYS A 212 17.55 4.59 -4.19
N CYS A 213 18.84 4.83 -4.42
CA CYS A 213 19.55 5.93 -3.79
C CYS A 213 19.82 7.01 -4.80
N LYS A 214 19.49 8.25 -4.45
CA LYS A 214 19.90 9.40 -5.24
C LYS A 214 21.43 9.44 -5.24
N ALA A 215 22.02 9.68 -6.41
CA ALA A 215 23.46 9.88 -6.48
C ALA A 215 23.82 11.06 -5.58
N LYS A 216 24.73 10.86 -4.62
CA LYS A 216 25.28 11.99 -3.84
C LYS A 216 25.84 12.99 -4.85
N GLU A 217 25.38 14.23 -4.82
CA GLU A 217 25.84 15.27 -5.77
C GLU A 217 27.32 15.66 -5.56
N GLU A 218 28.02 15.02 -4.62
CA GLU A 218 29.31 15.44 -4.08
C GLU A 218 30.52 15.31 -5.01
N ASP A 219 30.40 14.80 -6.24
CA ASP A 219 31.56 14.63 -7.14
C ASP A 219 31.55 15.45 -8.44
N LYS A 220 30.53 16.30 -8.68
CA LYS A 220 30.51 17.13 -9.91
C LYS A 220 31.29 18.45 -9.82
N GLU A 221 31.72 18.87 -8.64
CA GLU A 221 32.43 20.17 -8.46
C GLU A 221 33.97 20.05 -8.49
N ASN A 222 34.56 18.89 -8.80
CA ASN A 222 36.02 18.74 -8.85
C ASN A 222 36.61 18.13 -10.14
N THR A 223 35.84 18.02 -11.23
CA THR A 223 36.37 17.53 -12.53
C THR A 223 36.69 18.62 -13.56
N ASN A 224 36.59 19.92 -13.21
CA ASN A 224 36.84 21.04 -14.12
C ASN A 224 37.96 22.01 -13.66
N ALA A 225 38.99 21.51 -13.00
CA ALA A 225 40.26 22.22 -12.85
C ALA A 225 41.39 21.21 -13.10
N ASP A 226 42.25 21.48 -14.09
CA ASP A 226 43.45 20.70 -14.49
C ASP A 226 43.34 19.77 -15.71
N ALA A 227 42.54 20.14 -16.71
CA ALA A 227 42.73 19.67 -18.08
C ALA A 227 43.29 20.77 -19.00
N ASP A 228 44.35 21.47 -18.57
CA ASP A 228 45.16 22.26 -19.51
C ASP A 228 46.62 22.43 -19.03
N THR A 229 47.41 21.35 -19.09
CA THR A 229 48.84 21.44 -19.45
C THR A 229 49.35 20.08 -19.97
N GLU A 230 49.32 19.93 -21.29
CA GLU A 230 50.50 19.52 -22.08
C GLU A 230 51.34 18.29 -21.60
N ASP A 231 50.93 17.06 -21.97
CA ASP A 231 51.86 16.03 -22.52
C ASP A 231 51.11 14.81 -23.12
N LYS A 232 50.38 15.02 -24.22
CA LYS A 232 49.76 13.93 -25.01
C LYS A 232 50.63 13.42 -26.15
N SER A 233 51.96 13.43 -26.03
CA SER A 233 52.86 13.06 -27.13
C SER A 233 53.50 11.67 -27.06
N LYS A 234 53.42 10.93 -25.94
CA LYS A 234 54.22 9.68 -25.78
C LYS A 234 53.47 8.38 -25.50
N ALA A 235 52.17 8.37 -25.19
CA ALA A 235 51.50 7.13 -24.75
C ALA A 235 50.75 6.34 -25.84
N LEU A 236 50.62 6.87 -27.07
CA LEU A 236 49.84 6.23 -28.14
C LEU A 236 50.61 5.23 -29.02
N GLN A 237 51.88 4.91 -28.73
CA GLN A 237 52.68 3.97 -29.53
C GLN A 237 52.89 2.57 -28.91
N SER A 238 52.28 2.24 -27.77
CA SER A 238 52.56 0.96 -27.06
C SER A 238 51.46 -0.12 -27.14
N ILE A 239 50.35 0.08 -27.87
CA ILE A 239 49.16 -0.82 -27.77
C ILE A 239 48.98 -1.75 -28.98
N TRP A 240 49.95 -1.84 -29.90
CA TRP A 240 49.92 -2.79 -31.02
C TRP A 240 50.97 -3.90 -30.86
N ASP A 241 50.87 -4.69 -29.79
CA ASP A 241 51.63 -5.95 -29.66
C ASP A 241 50.70 -7.16 -29.88
N PRO A 242 50.69 -7.77 -31.08
CA PRO A 242 49.80 -8.87 -31.44
C PRO A 242 50.18 -10.23 -30.81
N THR A 243 51.19 -10.31 -29.94
CA THR A 243 51.64 -11.58 -29.34
C THR A 243 50.87 -12.03 -28.09
N LYS A 244 49.95 -11.22 -27.54
CA LYS A 244 49.20 -11.55 -26.30
C LYS A 244 47.83 -12.22 -26.51
N LEU A 245 47.49 -12.67 -27.72
CA LEU A 245 46.14 -13.16 -28.08
C LEU A 245 45.96 -14.69 -28.06
N THR A 246 46.84 -15.43 -27.36
CA THR A 246 46.73 -16.89 -27.22
C THR A 246 46.66 -17.31 -25.75
N ALA A 247 45.48 -17.15 -25.11
CA ALA A 247 45.08 -17.92 -23.93
C ALA A 247 43.66 -17.57 -23.43
N ILE A 248 42.61 -17.79 -24.23
CA ILE A 248 41.27 -18.00 -23.66
C ILE A 248 40.64 -19.19 -24.39
N THR A 249 40.97 -20.37 -23.86
CA THR A 249 40.50 -21.68 -24.30
C THR A 249 39.70 -22.28 -23.14
N ILE A 250 38.43 -22.57 -23.39
CA ILE A 250 37.58 -23.59 -22.72
C ILE A 250 37.20 -23.33 -21.25
N MET A 251 35.91 -23.13 -20.99
CA MET A 251 35.09 -23.97 -20.08
C MET A 251 33.60 -23.72 -20.33
N ALA A 252 33.05 -24.39 -21.33
CA ALA A 252 31.61 -24.65 -21.44
C ALA A 252 31.36 -26.04 -20.86
N SER A 253 30.77 -26.11 -19.66
CA SER A 253 30.36 -27.37 -19.04
C SER A 253 29.05 -27.23 -18.29
N ALA A 254 28.06 -27.95 -18.80
CA ALA A 254 26.99 -28.65 -18.07
C ALA A 254 26.02 -27.85 -17.19
N VAL A 255 24.85 -27.51 -17.76
CA VAL A 255 23.61 -27.43 -17.00
C VAL A 255 22.80 -28.69 -17.29
N VAL A 256 22.69 -29.52 -16.25
CA VAL A 256 21.99 -30.80 -16.22
C VAL A 256 20.47 -30.54 -16.11
N CYS A 257 19.71 -31.11 -17.05
CA CYS A 257 18.27 -31.28 -16.92
C CYS A 257 17.95 -32.24 -15.77
N VAL A 258 17.15 -31.80 -14.79
CA VAL A 258 16.44 -32.70 -13.87
C VAL A 258 14.95 -32.55 -14.11
N SER A 259 14.36 -33.57 -14.70
CA SER A 259 12.92 -33.77 -14.85
C SER A 259 12.32 -34.12 -13.50
N PHE A 260 11.27 -33.40 -13.08
CA PHE A 260 10.43 -33.79 -11.95
C PHE A 260 9.33 -34.76 -12.41
N LEU A 261 9.28 -35.92 -11.75
CA LEU A 261 8.15 -36.84 -11.65
C LEU A 261 7.52 -36.61 -10.27
N VAL A 262 6.34 -36.00 -10.20
CA VAL A 262 5.25 -36.29 -9.25
C VAL A 262 3.94 -35.92 -9.94
#